data_AF-A0A090RX70-F1
#
_entry.id   AF-A0A090RX70-F1
#
_cell.length_a   1.000
_cell.length_b   1.000
_cell.length_c   1.000
_cell.angle_alpha   90.00
_cell.angle_beta   90.00
_cell.angle_gamma   90.00
#
_symmetry.space_group_name_H-M   'P 1'
#
loop_
_entity.id
_entity.type
_entity.pdbx_description
1 polymer ?
#
loop_
_entity_poly.entity_id
_entity_poly.type
_entity_poly.pdbx_seq_one_letter_code
_entity_poly.pdbx_strand_id
1 'polypeptide(L)' 'MSGEATQLTKFALEANVGWISVAVDKALEGYKSPIQEVLEKDPEITVADLMFQSGCTLAEARAAIDEFEDL' A
#
# COMPACT_ATOMS: atom_id res chain seq x y z
N MET A 1 2.91 13.06 -12.00
CA MET A 1 2.54 11.67 -12.31
C MET A 1 2.29 11.00 -10.97
N SER A 2 1.04 10.88 -10.53
CA SER A 2 0.68 10.18 -9.29
C SER A 2 0.74 8.68 -9.58
N GLY A 3 1.51 7.92 -8.81
CA GLY A 3 1.80 6.49 -9.06
C GLY A 3 0.62 5.54 -8.80
N GLU A 4 -0.59 5.90 -9.23
CA GLU A 4 -1.80 5.10 -9.03
C GLU A 4 -1.87 3.93 -10.04
N ALA A 5 -2.27 2.75 -9.55
CA ALA A 5 -2.38 1.51 -10.34
C ALA A 5 -3.19 1.69 -11.64
N THR A 6 -4.25 2.50 -11.60
CA THR A 6 -5.10 2.81 -12.75
C THR A 6 -4.33 3.46 -13.92
N GLN A 7 -3.30 4.26 -13.62
CA GLN A 7 -2.46 4.88 -14.66
C GLN A 7 -1.50 3.87 -15.29
N LEU A 8 -0.98 2.93 -14.50
CA LEU A 8 -0.12 1.84 -14.97
C LEU A 8 -0.89 0.87 -15.89
N THR A 9 -2.12 0.50 -15.51
CA THR A 9 -2.97 -0.37 -16.32
C THR A 9 -3.33 0.28 -17.66
N LYS A 10 -3.65 1.58 -17.66
CA LYS A 10 -3.95 2.34 -18.88
C LYS A 10 -2.74 2.42 -19.81
N PHE A 11 -1.55 2.71 -19.29
CA PHE A 11 -0.32 2.70 -20.07
C PHE A 11 -0.04 1.33 -20.70
N ALA A 12 -0.21 0.25 -19.95
CA ALA A 12 0.06 -1.10 -20.43
C ALA A 12 -0.90 -1.55 -21.55
N LEU A 13 -2.16 -1.11 -21.50
CA LEU A 13 -3.14 -1.28 -22.58
C LEU A 13 -2.77 -0.46 -23.83
N GLU A 14 -2.45 0.82 -23.67
CA GLU A 14 -2.09 1.72 -24.78
C GLU A 14 -0.78 1.32 -25.47
N ALA A 15 0.21 0.83 -24.71
CA ALA A 15 1.49 0.35 -25.23
C ALA A 15 1.45 -1.10 -25.75
N ASN A 16 0.28 -1.75 -25.75
CA ASN A 16 0.07 -3.15 -26.19
C ASN A 16 0.99 -4.16 -25.48
N VAL A 17 1.27 -3.90 -24.20
CA VAL A 17 2.12 -4.72 -23.33
C VAL A 17 1.26 -5.34 -22.24
N GLY A 18 0.20 -6.05 -22.64
CA GLY A 18 -0.76 -6.66 -21.70
C GLY A 18 -0.13 -7.60 -20.66
N TRP A 19 1.07 -8.11 -20.92
CA TRP A 19 1.85 -8.86 -19.94
C TRP A 19 2.30 -8.01 -18.74
N ILE A 20 2.50 -6.70 -18.90
CA ILE A 20 2.82 -5.76 -17.82
C ILE A 20 1.61 -5.58 -16.91
N SER A 21 0.38 -5.44 -17.45
CA SER A 21 -0.82 -5.40 -16.61
C SER A 21 -0.94 -6.66 -15.75
N VAL A 22 -0.79 -7.84 -16.35
CA VAL A 22 -0.82 -9.12 -15.62
C VAL A 22 0.30 -9.23 -14.58
N ALA A 23 1.50 -8.73 -14.89
CA ALA A 23 2.62 -8.73 -13.95
C ALA A 23 2.41 -7.75 -12.79
N VAL A 24 1.84 -6.56 -13.05
CA VAL A 24 1.49 -5.56 -12.05
C VAL A 24 0.38 -6.10 -11.16
N ASP A 25 -0.69 -6.63 -11.72
CA ASP A 25 -1.80 -7.21 -10.96
C ASP A 25 -1.29 -8.32 -10.03
N LYS A 26 -0.46 -9.24 -10.55
CA LYS A 26 0.15 -10.30 -9.73
C LYS A 26 1.10 -9.80 -8.65
N ALA A 27 1.87 -8.75 -8.93
CA ALA A 27 2.77 -8.16 -7.95
C ALA A 27 1.99 -7.44 -6.84
N LEU A 28 0.85 -6.84 -7.18
CA LEU A 28 0.00 -6.11 -6.24
C LEU A 28 -0.91 -7.03 -5.42
N GLU A 29 -1.30 -8.20 -5.94
CA GLU A 29 -2.24 -9.15 -5.30
C GLU A 29 -1.80 -9.62 -3.90
N GLY A 30 -0.49 -9.53 -3.59
CA GLY A 30 0.06 -9.84 -2.27
C GLY A 30 0.90 -8.72 -1.66
N TYR A 31 0.91 -7.53 -2.26
CA TYR A 31 1.70 -6.42 -1.73
C TYR A 31 1.01 -5.86 -0.49
N LYS A 32 1.72 -5.86 0.63
CA LYS A 32 1.34 -5.14 1.83
C LYS A 32 2.25 -3.93 1.96
N SER A 33 1.66 -2.78 2.26
CA SER A 33 2.48 -1.60 2.58
C SER A 33 3.25 -1.86 3.88
N PRO A 34 4.42 -1.24 4.09
CA PRO A 34 5.14 -1.36 5.37
C PRO A 34 4.30 -0.99 6.59
N ILE A 35 3.31 -0.11 6.42
CA ILE A 35 2.36 0.27 7.49
C ILE A 35 1.42 -0.90 7.80
N GLN A 36 0.85 -1.54 6.77
CA GLN A 36 -0.04 -2.70 6.92
C GLN A 36 0.68 -3.91 7.52
N GLU A 37 1.92 -4.19 7.09
CA GLU A 37 2.70 -5.29 7.64
C GLU A 37 2.94 -5.14 9.15
N VAL A 38 3.17 -3.90 9.62
CA VAL A 38 3.39 -3.62 11.04
C VAL A 38 2.07 -3.71 11.82
N LEU A 39 0.99 -3.13 11.31
CA LEU A 39 -0.34 -3.17 11.95
C LEU A 39 -0.89 -4.59 12.10
N GLU A 40 -0.77 -5.43 11.07
CA GLU A 40 -1.22 -6.83 11.15
C GLU A 40 -0.40 -7.66 12.14
N LYS A 41 0.88 -7.31 12.33
CA LYS A 41 1.78 -8.01 13.24
C LYS A 41 1.55 -7.59 14.70
N ASP A 42 1.24 -6.32 14.92
CA ASP A 42 0.96 -5.75 16.24
C ASP A 42 -0.19 -4.72 16.16
N PRO A 43 -1.45 -5.17 16.32
CA PRO A 43 -2.63 -4.31 16.26
C PRO A 43 -2.69 -3.23 17.35
N GLU A 44 -2.01 -3.44 18.47
CA GLU A 44 -2.00 -2.52 19.62
C GLU A 44 -0.79 -1.57 19.58
N ILE A 45 -0.10 -1.52 18.45
CA ILE A 45 1.09 -0.69 18.28
C ILE A 45 0.77 0.79 18.48
N THR A 46 1.68 1.51 19.15
CA THR A 46 1.55 2.95 19.30
C THR A 46 1.84 3.66 17.98
N VAL A 47 1.21 4.82 17.75
CA VAL A 47 1.47 5.67 16.57
C VAL A 47 2.97 5.95 16.39
N ALA A 48 3.71 6.15 17.49
CA ALA A 48 5.14 6.44 17.45
C ALA A 48 5.97 5.23 16.98
N ASP A 49 5.63 4.03 17.46
CA ASP A 49 6.30 2.79 17.07
C ASP A 49 5.94 2.40 15.63
N LEU A 50 4.71 2.66 15.20
CA LEU A 50 4.27 2.45 13.82
C LEU A 50 5.07 3.33 12.86
N MET A 51 5.21 4.63 13.16
CA MET A 51 6.03 5.55 12.37
C MET A 51 7.49 5.10 12.33
N PHE A 52 8.05 4.67 13.46
CA PHE A 52 9.43 4.21 13.54
C PHE A 52 9.68 2.95 12.70
N GLN A 53 8.77 1.97 12.75
CA GLN A 53 8.94 0.69 12.05
C GLN A 53 8.62 0.75 10.56
N SER A 54 7.61 1.54 10.16
CA SER A 54 7.16 1.64 8.77
C SER A 54 7.81 2.81 8.00
N GLY A 55 8.42 3.77 8.71
CA GLY A 55 8.95 5.00 8.12
C GLY A 55 7.88 5.99 7.65
N CYS A 56 6.61 5.77 7.98
CA CYS A 56 5.53 6.65 7.57
C CYS A 56 5.47 7.94 8.38
N THR A 57 4.76 8.93 7.83
CA THR A 57 4.46 10.18 8.51
C THR A 57 3.38 10.01 9.57
N LEU A 58 3.27 10.99 10.47
CA LEU A 58 2.22 11.00 11.50
C LEU A 58 0.80 10.97 10.93
N ALA A 59 0.59 11.63 9.79
CA ALA A 59 -0.72 11.66 9.13
C ALA A 59 -1.09 10.28 8.56
N GLU A 60 -0.13 9.61 7.92
CA GLU A 60 -0.30 8.26 7.37
C GLU A 60 -0.51 7.23 8.48
N ALA A 61 0.28 7.31 9.57
CA ALA A 61 0.12 6.42 10.72
C ALA A 61 -1.27 6.50 11.35
N ARG A 62 -1.82 7.71 11.51
CA ARG A 62 -3.16 7.91 12.07
C ARG A 62 -4.24 7.38 11.14
N ALA A 63 -4.18 7.75 9.86
CA ALA A 63 -5.16 7.29 8.88
C ALA A 63 -5.19 5.75 8.80
N ALA A 64 -4.02 5.10 8.87
CA ALA A 64 -3.93 3.65 8.81
C ALA A 64 -4.45 2.96 10.07
N ILE A 65 -4.26 3.54 11.26
CA ILE A 65 -4.85 3.01 12.51
C ILE A 65 -6.36 3.16 12.47
N ASP A 66 -6.86 4.34 12.11
CA ASP A 66 -8.30 4.59 12.00
C ASP A 66 -8.96 3.60 11.02
N GLU A 67 -8.36 3.39 9.84
CA GLU A 67 -8.87 2.43 8.84
C GLU A 67 -8.79 0.97 9.31
N PHE A 68 -7.77 0.62 10.12
CA PHE A 68 -7.61 -0.72 10.67
C PHE A 68 -8.58 -1.01 11.82
N GLU A 69 -8.93 0.00 12.63
CA GLU A 69 -9.93 -0.11 13.70
C GLU A 69 -11.38 -0.13 13.18
N ASP A 70 -11.64 0.49 12.03
CA ASP A 70 -12.94 0.48 11.34
C ASP A 70 -13.22 -0.82 10.53
N LEU A 71 -12.27 -1.76 10.50
CA LEU A 71 -12.30 -3.06 9.80
C LEU A 71 -12.75 -4.23 10.69
#